data_AF-A0A2H0ITS1-F1
#
_entry.id   AF-A0A2H0ITS1-F1
#
_cell.length_a   1.000
_cell.length_b   1.000
_cell.length_c   1.000
_cell.angle_alpha   90.00
_cell.angle_beta   90.00
_cell.angle_gamma   90.00
#
_symmetry.space_group_name_H-M   'P 1'
#
loop_
_entity.id
_entity.type
_entity.pdbx_description
1 polymer ?
#
loop_
_entity_poly.entity_id
_entity_poly.type
_entity_poly.pdbx_seq_one_letter_code
_entity_poly.pdbx_strand_id
1 'polypeptide(L)'
;MATKVLKYFGKWRTRDSGFAQVLIIIAFAKSGFNRKLEMMLNNENIEALQKELVWFEHVLNQRFQAYFNQPEIDLIQPPNLDEDPSAYAKLVRQNGFNTDERLILMLTLAPHLKPQVLDLFFIKNVPYDREFTEFGGYLGKYHKGFLPTAETALFIVALNDLSKRVEAQAYFDLNHPFRQNEIILLRGIENGEPLMSSPLVLDKKYIHYLITGEEVPF
;
A
#
# COMPACT_ATOMS: atom_id res chain seq x y z
N MET A 1 8.31 7.34 37.97
CA MET A 1 8.25 5.87 37.98
C MET A 1 9.16 5.32 36.88
N ALA A 2 10.47 5.62 36.97
CA ALA A 2 11.50 5.30 35.97
C ALA A 2 12.79 4.87 36.69
N THR A 3 12.69 3.89 37.59
CA THR A 3 13.82 3.50 38.46
C THR A 3 13.86 1.99 38.74
N LYS A 4 13.51 1.15 37.77
CA LYS A 4 13.66 -0.31 37.91
C LYS A 4 14.31 -1.07 36.75
N VAL A 5 14.66 -0.42 35.63
CA VAL A 5 15.31 -1.11 34.50
C VAL A 5 16.85 -1.07 34.57
N LEU A 6 17.44 -0.20 35.41
CA LEU A 6 18.88 0.00 35.49
C LEU A 6 19.69 -1.07 36.26
N LYS A 7 19.04 -2.11 36.81
CA LYS A 7 19.73 -3.11 37.65
C LYS A 7 20.29 -4.33 36.89
N TYR A 8 20.07 -4.44 35.57
CA TYR A 8 20.57 -5.55 34.76
C TYR A 8 21.83 -5.27 33.93
N PHE A 9 22.40 -4.06 33.99
CA PHE A 9 23.55 -3.67 33.16
C PHE A 9 24.90 -3.64 33.92
N GLY A 10 25.08 -4.56 34.86
CA GLY A 10 26.33 -4.72 35.59
C GLY A 10 27.31 -5.63 34.84
N LYS A 11 28.44 -5.05 34.37
CA LYS A 11 29.63 -5.64 33.75
C LYS A 11 29.57 -5.96 32.25
N TRP A 12 29.84 -4.94 31.43
CA TRP A 12 30.70 -5.11 30.26
C TRP A 12 31.68 -3.94 30.20
N ARG A 13 32.97 -4.26 30.34
CA ARG A 13 34.08 -3.31 30.42
C ARG A 13 34.71 -3.21 29.04
N THR A 14 34.62 -2.02 28.45
CA THR A 14 35.54 -1.40 27.47
C THR A 14 36.10 -2.27 26.34
N ARG A 15 35.49 -2.17 25.16
CA ARG A 15 36.12 -1.97 23.84
C ARG A 15 35.07 -2.18 22.76
N ASP A 16 34.27 -1.15 22.50
CA ASP A 16 33.47 -1.08 21.26
C ASP A 16 33.10 0.38 21.00
N SER A 17 33.72 0.97 19.98
CA SER A 17 33.46 2.33 19.50
C SER A 17 32.02 2.54 18.99
N GLY A 18 31.25 1.46 18.82
CA GLY A 18 29.83 1.52 18.44
C GLY A 18 28.87 1.93 19.56
N PHE A 19 29.15 1.57 20.83
CA PHE A 19 28.21 1.86 21.93
C PHE A 19 28.20 3.33 22.36
N ALA A 20 29.34 4.02 22.24
CA ALA A 20 29.41 5.47 22.44
C ALA A 20 28.63 6.21 21.33
N GLN A 21 28.64 5.72 20.09
CA GLN A 21 27.88 6.28 18.98
C GLN A 21 26.37 6.08 19.13
N VAL A 22 25.92 4.93 19.65
CA VAL A 22 24.50 4.71 19.95
C VAL A 22 24.00 5.61 21.09
N LEU A 23 24.81 5.83 22.13
CA LEU A 23 24.46 6.74 23.22
C LEU A 23 24.50 8.22 22.80
N ILE A 24 25.36 8.59 21.85
CA ILE A 24 25.40 9.95 21.26
C ILE A 24 24.15 10.18 20.38
N ILE A 25 23.70 9.19 19.60
CA ILE A 25 22.46 9.28 18.81
C ILE A 25 21.23 9.46 19.73
N ILE A 26 21.20 8.77 20.87
CA ILE A 26 20.12 8.93 21.87
C ILE A 26 20.24 10.28 22.61
N ALA A 27 21.45 10.82 22.80
CA ALA A 27 21.68 12.08 23.52
C ALA A 27 21.44 13.36 22.69
N PHE A 28 21.49 13.30 21.35
CA PHE A 28 21.22 14.45 20.47
C PHE A 28 19.73 14.70 20.17
N ALA A 29 18.84 13.78 20.56
CA ALA A 29 17.40 13.90 20.35
C ALA A 29 16.69 14.82 21.36
N LYS A 30 17.18 16.05 21.56
CA LYS A 30 16.50 17.03 22.43
C LYS A 30 15.60 17.99 21.63
N SER A 31 14.30 17.75 21.80
CA SER A 31 13.15 18.68 21.73
C SER A 31 12.50 19.04 20.39
N GLY A 32 13.16 18.93 19.23
CA GLY A 32 12.51 19.18 17.92
C GLY A 32 12.18 17.92 17.11
N PHE A 33 13.14 17.00 17.04
CA PHE A 33 13.04 15.78 16.23
C PHE A 33 12.04 14.75 16.79
N ASN A 34 11.95 14.64 18.12
CA ASN A 34 11.00 13.70 18.75
C ASN A 34 9.54 14.11 18.56
N ARG A 35 9.21 15.41 18.53
CA ARG A 35 7.82 15.83 18.28
C ARG A 35 7.40 15.59 16.82
N LYS A 36 8.33 15.81 15.88
CA LYS A 36 8.12 15.49 14.47
C LYS A 36 8.03 13.97 14.24
N LEU A 37 8.83 13.18 14.95
CA LEU A 37 8.78 11.72 14.91
C LEU A 37 7.53 11.16 15.60
N GLU A 38 7.10 11.73 16.73
CA GLU A 38 5.83 11.41 17.41
C GLU A 38 4.61 11.80 16.56
N MET A 39 4.68 12.93 15.84
CA MET A 39 3.67 13.30 14.83
C MET A 39 3.71 12.41 13.58
N MET A 40 4.90 11.98 13.12
CA MET A 40 5.05 11.00 12.04
C MET A 40 4.62 9.59 12.45
N LEU A 41 4.58 9.31 13.76
CA LEU A 41 4.01 8.13 14.39
C LEU A 41 2.59 8.43 14.93
N ASN A 42 1.82 9.25 14.21
CA ASN A 42 0.41 9.44 14.51
C ASN A 42 -0.27 8.06 14.48
N ASN A 43 -0.61 7.53 15.66
CA ASN A 43 -0.97 6.13 15.83
C ASN A 43 -2.20 5.75 14.98
N GLU A 44 -3.14 6.67 14.82
CA GLU A 44 -4.36 6.47 14.03
C GLU A 44 -4.11 6.26 12.52
N ASN A 45 -3.17 6.99 11.90
CA ASN A 45 -2.90 6.85 10.46
C ASN A 45 -2.28 5.48 10.16
N ILE A 46 -1.27 5.10 10.94
CA ILE A 46 -0.59 3.82 10.78
C ILE A 46 -1.52 2.66 11.16
N GLU A 47 -2.33 2.82 12.21
CA GLU A 47 -3.32 1.81 12.62
C GLU A 47 -4.38 1.58 11.53
N ALA A 48 -4.92 2.64 10.94
CA ALA A 48 -5.88 2.54 9.84
C ALA A 48 -5.25 1.85 8.63
N LEU A 49 -4.07 2.30 8.18
CA LEU A 49 -3.35 1.68 7.06
C LEU A 49 -3.01 0.20 7.33
N GLN A 50 -2.68 -0.15 8.58
CA GLN A 50 -2.41 -1.53 8.95
C GLN A 50 -3.66 -2.40 8.87
N LYS A 51 -4.82 -1.90 9.34
CA LYS A 51 -6.11 -2.60 9.20
C LYS A 51 -6.50 -2.80 7.74
N GLU A 52 -6.33 -1.77 6.91
CA GLU A 52 -6.59 -1.85 5.47
C GLU A 52 -5.65 -2.82 4.76
N LEU A 53 -4.36 -2.82 5.09
CA LEU A 53 -3.38 -3.76 4.51
C LEU A 53 -3.69 -5.21 4.88
N VAL A 54 -4.11 -5.45 6.13
CA VAL A 54 -4.55 -6.79 6.56
C VAL A 54 -5.79 -7.20 5.77
N TRP A 55 -6.77 -6.31 5.62
CA TRP A 55 -7.96 -6.57 4.82
C TRP A 55 -7.62 -6.85 3.34
N PHE A 56 -6.80 -6.00 2.73
CA PHE A 56 -6.33 -6.13 1.36
C PHE A 56 -5.62 -7.48 1.12
N GLU A 57 -4.72 -7.87 2.02
CA GLU A 57 -4.05 -9.17 1.95
C GLU A 57 -5.02 -10.35 2.03
N HIS A 58 -6.07 -10.27 2.86
CA HIS A 58 -7.12 -11.29 2.89
C HIS A 58 -7.88 -11.35 1.57
N VAL A 59 -8.25 -10.20 1.00
CA VAL A 59 -8.93 -10.13 -0.29
C VAL A 59 -8.04 -10.71 -1.41
N LEU A 60 -6.76 -10.36 -1.47
CA LEU A 60 -5.83 -10.95 -2.45
C LEU A 60 -5.79 -12.47 -2.34
N ASN A 61 -5.68 -13.00 -1.13
CA ASN A 61 -5.70 -14.44 -0.91
C ASN A 61 -7.01 -15.08 -1.37
N GLN A 62 -8.17 -14.45 -1.09
CA GLN A 62 -9.47 -14.92 -1.58
C GLN A 62 -9.54 -14.90 -3.12
N ARG A 63 -9.03 -13.84 -3.78
CA ARG A 63 -8.99 -13.74 -5.24
C ARG A 63 -8.13 -14.83 -5.87
N PHE A 64 -6.95 -15.08 -5.32
CA PHE A 64 -6.06 -16.14 -5.81
C PHE A 64 -6.67 -17.53 -5.58
N GLN A 65 -7.30 -17.77 -4.43
CA GLN A 65 -8.01 -19.02 -4.18
C GLN A 65 -9.17 -19.23 -5.15
N ALA A 66 -9.99 -18.20 -5.41
CA ALA A 66 -11.09 -18.27 -6.36
C ALA A 66 -10.59 -18.52 -7.80
N TYR A 67 -9.49 -17.87 -8.19
CA TYR A 67 -8.89 -18.03 -9.51
C TYR A 67 -8.38 -19.46 -9.76
N PHE A 68 -7.71 -20.09 -8.77
CA PHE A 68 -7.11 -21.42 -8.94
C PHE A 68 -8.02 -22.61 -8.56
N ASN A 69 -8.89 -22.45 -7.56
CA ASN A 69 -9.63 -23.58 -6.95
C ASN A 69 -11.15 -23.54 -7.18
N GLN A 70 -11.67 -22.53 -7.87
CA GLN A 70 -13.09 -22.34 -8.25
C GLN A 70 -14.11 -22.62 -7.13
N PRO A 71 -14.14 -21.77 -6.10
CA PRO A 71 -15.41 -21.24 -5.64
C PRO A 71 -15.42 -19.71 -5.67
N GLU A 72 -16.56 -19.14 -6.07
CA GLU A 72 -16.85 -17.72 -5.86
C GLU A 72 -17.04 -17.51 -4.36
N ILE A 73 -16.14 -16.77 -3.73
CA ILE A 73 -16.15 -16.51 -2.29
C ILE A 73 -16.56 -15.05 -2.09
N ASP A 74 -17.50 -14.81 -1.17
CA ASP A 74 -17.84 -13.47 -0.74
C ASP A 74 -16.60 -12.80 -0.12
N LEU A 75 -16.23 -11.65 -0.65
CA LEU A 75 -15.09 -10.91 -0.14
C LEU A 75 -15.34 -10.47 1.30
N ILE A 76 -14.30 -10.58 2.11
CA ILE A 76 -14.32 -9.99 3.45
C ILE A 76 -14.61 -8.49 3.34
N GLN A 77 -15.52 -8.02 4.19
CA GLN A 77 -15.89 -6.61 4.21
C GLN A 77 -14.70 -5.75 4.67
N PRO A 78 -14.54 -4.55 4.08
CA PRO A 78 -13.46 -3.66 4.48
C PRO A 78 -13.66 -3.12 5.91
N PRO A 79 -12.59 -2.68 6.59
CA PRO A 79 -12.70 -2.05 7.91
C PRO A 79 -13.68 -0.88 7.90
N ASN A 80 -14.44 -0.71 8.99
CA ASN A 80 -15.30 0.46 9.14
C ASN A 80 -14.43 1.71 9.35
N LEU A 81 -14.71 2.76 8.58
CA LEU A 81 -14.01 4.04 8.63
C LEU A 81 -14.88 5.19 9.13
N ASP A 82 -16.15 5.01 9.51
CA ASP A 82 -17.09 6.11 9.78
C ASP A 82 -16.55 7.13 10.81
N GLU A 83 -16.00 6.64 11.92
CA GLU A 83 -15.46 7.46 13.01
C GLU A 83 -13.92 7.54 13.01
N ASP A 84 -13.27 6.99 11.98
CA ASP A 84 -11.81 6.93 11.93
C ASP A 84 -11.21 8.31 11.57
N PRO A 85 -10.36 8.92 12.43
CA PRO A 85 -9.82 10.25 12.21
C PRO A 85 -8.64 10.29 11.23
N SER A 86 -8.14 9.14 10.77
CA SER A 86 -6.97 9.04 9.91
C SER A 86 -7.14 9.77 8.58
N ALA A 87 -6.00 10.16 8.01
CA ALA A 87 -5.91 10.73 6.67
C ALA A 87 -6.49 9.81 5.59
N TYR A 88 -6.27 8.50 5.71
CA TYR A 88 -6.85 7.51 4.80
C TYR A 88 -8.38 7.50 4.87
N ALA A 89 -8.92 7.44 6.09
CA ALA A 89 -10.36 7.44 6.28
C ALA A 89 -11.01 8.74 5.79
N LYS A 90 -10.36 9.88 6.02
CA LYS A 90 -10.78 11.19 5.46
C LYS A 90 -10.80 11.17 3.93
N LEU A 91 -9.74 10.68 3.28
CA LEU A 91 -9.66 10.59 1.82
C LEU A 91 -10.79 9.73 1.24
N VAL A 92 -11.01 8.55 1.83
CA VAL A 92 -12.08 7.62 1.43
C VAL A 92 -13.46 8.27 1.57
N ARG A 93 -13.77 8.85 2.73
CA ARG A 93 -15.07 9.51 2.96
C ARG A 93 -15.30 10.72 2.07
N GLN A 94 -14.28 11.55 1.87
CA GLN A 94 -14.40 12.78 1.06
C GLN A 94 -14.71 12.49 -0.42
N ASN A 95 -14.20 11.38 -0.96
CA ASN A 95 -14.43 10.98 -2.34
C ASN A 95 -15.58 9.98 -2.49
N GLY A 96 -16.16 9.50 -1.38
CA GLY A 96 -17.22 8.49 -1.41
C GLY A 96 -16.76 7.12 -1.91
N PHE A 97 -15.48 6.77 -1.68
CA PHE A 97 -14.90 5.54 -2.20
C PHE A 97 -15.53 4.29 -1.59
N ASN A 98 -15.92 3.36 -2.46
CA ASN A 98 -16.46 2.05 -2.17
C ASN A 98 -15.33 1.02 -1.96
N THR A 99 -15.71 -0.25 -1.84
CA THR A 99 -14.79 -1.38 -1.64
C THR A 99 -13.74 -1.50 -2.75
N ASP A 100 -14.11 -1.39 -4.02
CA ASP A 100 -13.19 -1.54 -5.16
C ASP A 100 -12.16 -0.41 -5.19
N GLU A 101 -12.60 0.83 -4.98
CA GLU A 101 -11.70 1.99 -4.94
C GLU A 101 -10.71 1.87 -3.78
N ARG A 102 -11.13 1.34 -2.64
CA ARG A 102 -10.24 1.04 -1.51
C ARG A 102 -9.24 -0.07 -1.84
N LEU A 103 -9.64 -1.13 -2.57
CA LEU A 103 -8.72 -2.15 -3.06
C LEU A 103 -7.67 -1.55 -4.00
N ILE A 104 -8.09 -0.68 -4.91
CA ILE A 104 -7.19 0.00 -5.86
C ILE A 104 -6.22 0.92 -5.10
N LEU A 105 -6.69 1.66 -4.10
CA LEU A 105 -5.80 2.47 -3.25
C LEU A 105 -4.77 1.60 -2.51
N MET A 106 -5.21 0.51 -1.88
CA MET A 106 -4.29 -0.40 -1.18
C MET A 106 -3.29 -1.05 -2.12
N LEU A 107 -3.70 -1.41 -3.34
CA LEU A 107 -2.82 -1.92 -4.38
C LEU A 107 -1.69 -0.94 -4.68
N THR A 108 -2.00 0.36 -4.80
CA THR A 108 -0.97 1.39 -5.07
C THR A 108 -0.11 1.73 -3.85
N LEU A 109 -0.62 1.54 -2.63
CA LEU A 109 0.14 1.75 -1.38
C LEU A 109 1.05 0.58 -1.02
N ALA A 110 0.67 -0.64 -1.38
CA ALA A 110 1.37 -1.87 -1.02
C ALA A 110 2.88 -1.85 -1.37
N PRO A 111 3.32 -1.40 -2.57
CA PRO A 111 4.75 -1.31 -2.89
C PRO A 111 5.56 -0.41 -1.94
N HIS A 112 4.91 0.54 -1.28
CA HIS A 112 5.54 1.49 -0.36
C HIS A 112 5.55 1.02 1.09
N LEU A 113 4.51 0.28 1.51
CA LEU A 113 4.29 -0.06 2.92
C LEU A 113 4.55 -1.53 3.25
N LYS A 114 4.21 -2.44 2.33
CA LYS A 114 4.30 -3.89 2.53
C LYS A 114 4.53 -4.59 1.18
N PRO A 115 5.66 -4.35 0.49
CA PRO A 115 5.86 -4.79 -0.89
C PRO A 115 5.69 -6.30 -1.09
N GLN A 116 6.10 -7.10 -0.09
CA GLN A 116 5.99 -8.56 -0.11
C GLN A 116 4.53 -9.07 -0.18
N VAL A 117 3.52 -8.23 0.09
CA VAL A 117 2.11 -8.62 -0.06
C VAL A 117 1.72 -8.87 -1.52
N LEU A 118 2.48 -8.30 -2.47
CA LEU A 118 2.23 -8.47 -3.91
C LEU A 118 3.08 -9.60 -4.52
N ASP A 119 3.93 -10.29 -3.75
CA ASP A 119 4.81 -11.35 -4.27
C ASP A 119 4.01 -12.53 -4.86
N LEU A 120 2.75 -12.70 -4.43
CA LEU A 120 1.80 -13.66 -4.97
C LEU A 120 1.52 -13.47 -6.47
N PHE A 121 1.74 -12.27 -7.03
CA PHE A 121 1.60 -12.03 -8.46
C PHE A 121 2.77 -12.58 -9.29
N PHE A 122 3.90 -12.97 -8.66
CA PHE A 122 5.01 -13.65 -9.33
C PHE A 122 4.78 -15.16 -9.57
N ILE A 123 3.58 -15.67 -9.26
CA ILE A 123 3.25 -17.07 -9.55
C ILE A 123 3.35 -17.31 -11.06
N LYS A 124 4.18 -18.28 -11.43
CA LYS A 124 4.38 -18.68 -12.82
C LYS A 124 3.33 -19.70 -13.26
N ASN A 125 2.87 -19.55 -14.50
CA ASN A 125 2.14 -20.57 -15.22
C ASN A 125 3.14 -21.63 -15.73
N VAL A 126 3.31 -22.72 -14.96
CA VAL A 126 4.33 -23.76 -15.19
C VAL A 126 4.31 -24.32 -16.62
N PRO A 127 3.15 -24.68 -17.22
CA PRO A 127 3.08 -25.12 -18.62
C PRO A 127 3.70 -24.18 -19.65
N TYR A 128 3.63 -22.86 -19.42
CA TYR A 128 4.07 -21.85 -20.38
C TYR A 128 5.36 -21.12 -19.97
N ASP A 129 5.94 -21.46 -18.80
CA ASP A 129 7.09 -20.81 -18.16
C ASP A 129 7.04 -19.27 -18.19
N ARG A 130 5.86 -18.72 -17.95
CA ARG A 130 5.63 -17.27 -17.91
C ARG A 130 4.62 -16.89 -16.84
N GLU A 131 4.61 -15.61 -16.49
CA GLU A 131 3.60 -15.03 -15.60
C GLU A 131 2.23 -14.99 -16.29
N PHE A 132 1.16 -14.95 -15.50
CA PHE A 132 -0.21 -14.81 -16.00
C PHE A 132 -0.40 -13.39 -16.54
N THR A 133 -0.87 -13.28 -17.79
CA THR A 133 -0.99 -11.99 -18.49
C THR A 133 -2.04 -11.09 -17.83
N GLU A 134 -3.12 -11.69 -17.33
CA GLU A 134 -4.21 -11.04 -16.62
C GLU A 134 -3.82 -10.46 -15.25
N PHE A 135 -2.66 -10.83 -14.71
CA PHE A 135 -2.15 -10.24 -13.46
C PHE A 135 -1.50 -8.88 -13.70
N GLY A 136 -1.04 -8.63 -14.93
CA GLY A 136 -0.32 -7.42 -15.29
C GLY A 136 0.95 -7.23 -14.47
N GLY A 137 1.21 -5.98 -14.11
CA GLY A 137 2.38 -5.57 -13.35
C GLY A 137 3.69 -5.56 -14.14
N TYR A 138 4.73 -5.11 -13.46
CA TYR A 138 6.07 -5.01 -14.01
C TYR A 138 7.14 -4.98 -12.92
N LEU A 139 8.39 -5.23 -13.30
CA LEU A 139 9.55 -5.10 -12.42
C LEU A 139 10.16 -3.70 -12.54
N GLY A 140 10.41 -3.07 -11.40
CA GLY A 140 11.10 -1.80 -11.35
C GLY A 140 12.61 -1.94 -11.64
N LYS A 141 13.25 -0.84 -12.00
CA LYS A 141 14.72 -0.79 -12.17
C LYS A 141 15.49 -1.07 -10.86
N TYR A 142 14.98 -0.54 -9.75
CA TYR A 142 15.61 -0.64 -8.43
C TYR A 142 14.73 -1.39 -7.42
N HIS A 143 13.41 -1.22 -7.54
CA HIS A 143 12.45 -1.97 -6.76
C HIS A 143 12.35 -3.39 -7.31
N LYS A 144 12.73 -4.39 -6.50
CA LYS A 144 12.72 -5.80 -6.88
C LYS A 144 11.40 -6.51 -6.61
N GLY A 145 10.45 -5.83 -5.96
CA GLY A 145 9.09 -6.34 -5.77
C GLY A 145 8.20 -6.07 -6.98
N PHE A 146 6.97 -6.53 -6.90
CA PHE A 146 5.96 -6.37 -7.94
C PHE A 146 5.43 -4.93 -7.94
N LEU A 147 5.41 -4.28 -9.11
CA LEU A 147 4.75 -3.00 -9.30
C LEU A 147 3.46 -3.19 -10.09
N PRO A 148 2.30 -2.73 -9.58
CA PRO A 148 1.02 -2.99 -10.22
C PRO A 148 0.79 -2.11 -11.46
N THR A 149 -0.03 -2.62 -12.37
CA THR A 149 -0.63 -1.86 -13.46
C THR A 149 -2.14 -1.75 -13.25
N ALA A 150 -2.83 -0.98 -14.11
CA ALA A 150 -4.30 -0.98 -14.09
C ALA A 150 -4.88 -2.38 -14.36
N GLU A 151 -4.19 -3.21 -15.13
CA GLU A 151 -4.51 -4.63 -15.34
C GLU A 151 -4.55 -5.41 -14.02
N THR A 152 -3.57 -5.20 -13.13
CA THR A 152 -3.57 -5.80 -11.79
C THR A 152 -4.80 -5.38 -10.98
N ALA A 153 -5.21 -4.11 -11.09
CA ALA A 153 -6.41 -3.63 -10.43
C ALA A 153 -7.69 -4.29 -10.99
N LEU A 154 -7.78 -4.44 -12.32
CA LEU A 154 -8.91 -5.12 -12.96
C LEU A 154 -9.01 -6.59 -12.51
N PHE A 155 -7.90 -7.29 -12.38
CA PHE A 155 -7.88 -8.65 -11.85
C PHE A 155 -8.43 -8.71 -10.41
N ILE A 156 -8.01 -7.79 -9.54
CA ILE A 156 -8.44 -7.76 -8.14
C ILE A 156 -9.94 -7.44 -8.01
N VAL A 157 -10.47 -6.56 -8.87
CA VAL A 157 -11.87 -6.15 -8.80
C VAL A 157 -12.80 -7.14 -9.50
N ALA A 158 -12.47 -7.55 -10.71
CA ALA A 158 -13.37 -8.30 -11.59
C ALA A 158 -13.08 -9.81 -11.66
N LEU A 159 -11.88 -10.24 -11.24
CA LEU A 159 -11.41 -11.60 -11.45
C LEU A 159 -11.57 -12.02 -12.93
N ASN A 160 -12.39 -13.04 -13.22
CA ASN A 160 -12.66 -13.55 -14.56
C ASN A 160 -13.99 -13.04 -15.15
N ASP A 161 -14.72 -12.17 -14.45
CA ASP A 161 -16.00 -11.63 -14.94
C ASP A 161 -15.75 -10.49 -15.94
N LEU A 162 -16.03 -10.76 -17.22
CA LEU A 162 -15.81 -9.81 -18.30
C LEU A 162 -16.66 -8.53 -18.15
N SER A 163 -17.89 -8.64 -17.64
CA SER A 163 -18.78 -7.47 -17.50
C SER A 163 -18.25 -6.54 -16.42
N LYS A 164 -17.94 -7.10 -15.23
CA LYS A 164 -17.31 -6.35 -14.14
C LYS A 164 -15.96 -5.76 -14.56
N ARG A 165 -15.23 -6.46 -15.42
CA ARG A 165 -13.92 -6.00 -15.92
C ARG A 165 -14.06 -4.78 -16.83
N VAL A 166 -15.10 -4.71 -17.66
CA VAL A 166 -15.39 -3.52 -18.46
C VAL A 166 -15.84 -2.38 -17.57
N GLU A 167 -16.72 -2.64 -16.60
CA GLU A 167 -17.19 -1.62 -15.64
C GLU A 167 -16.02 -1.05 -14.82
N ALA A 168 -15.11 -1.89 -14.33
CA ALA A 168 -13.97 -1.49 -13.51
C ALA A 168 -12.94 -0.61 -14.27
N GLN A 169 -12.97 -0.57 -15.61
CA GLN A 169 -12.14 0.39 -16.35
C GLN A 169 -12.53 1.84 -16.05
N ALA A 170 -13.79 2.10 -15.70
CA ALA A 170 -14.29 3.43 -15.39
C ALA A 170 -13.59 4.07 -14.17
N TYR A 171 -13.01 3.27 -13.26
CA TYR A 171 -12.19 3.77 -12.16
C TYR A 171 -10.95 4.56 -12.65
N PHE A 172 -10.53 4.36 -13.90
CA PHE A 172 -9.37 5.01 -14.49
C PHE A 172 -9.70 6.08 -15.54
N ASP A 173 -11.00 6.35 -15.75
CA ASP A 173 -11.47 7.41 -16.63
C ASP A 173 -11.03 8.78 -16.12
N LEU A 174 -10.81 9.72 -17.04
CA LEU A 174 -10.40 11.09 -16.70
C LEU A 174 -11.35 11.78 -15.73
N ASN A 175 -12.64 11.43 -15.72
CA ASN A 175 -13.65 12.01 -14.84
C ASN A 175 -13.71 11.37 -13.44
N HIS A 176 -13.05 10.22 -13.25
CA HIS A 176 -13.05 9.55 -11.95
C HIS A 176 -12.23 10.34 -10.92
N PRO A 177 -12.60 10.39 -9.62
CA PRO A 177 -11.85 11.14 -8.61
C PRO A 177 -10.37 10.77 -8.53
N PHE A 178 -10.01 9.51 -8.82
CA PHE A 178 -8.60 9.11 -8.92
C PHE A 178 -7.80 9.94 -9.91
N ARG A 179 -8.39 10.27 -11.06
CA ARG A 179 -7.75 11.03 -12.12
C ARG A 179 -7.92 12.54 -11.93
N GLN A 180 -9.13 13.00 -11.59
CA GLN A 180 -9.43 14.42 -11.38
C GLN A 180 -8.59 15.05 -10.27
N ASN A 181 -8.41 14.33 -9.15
CA ASN A 181 -7.66 14.82 -8.00
C ASN A 181 -6.16 14.43 -8.05
N GLU A 182 -5.75 13.75 -9.12
CA GLU A 182 -4.41 13.16 -9.28
C GLU A 182 -4.01 12.29 -8.08
N ILE A 183 -4.96 11.48 -7.58
CA ILE A 183 -4.69 10.50 -6.53
C ILE A 183 -3.89 9.36 -7.14
N ILE A 184 -4.38 8.79 -8.24
CA ILE A 184 -3.74 7.69 -8.94
C ILE A 184 -3.40 8.13 -10.36
N LEU A 185 -2.13 7.96 -10.71
CA LEU A 185 -1.58 8.29 -12.01
C LEU A 185 -1.44 7.00 -12.83
N LEU A 186 -2.01 7.01 -14.04
CA LEU A 186 -1.63 6.07 -15.08
C LEU A 186 -0.40 6.61 -15.80
N ARG A 187 0.75 5.95 -15.62
CA ARG A 187 1.97 6.32 -16.36
C ARG A 187 1.83 5.86 -17.82
N GLY A 188 2.51 6.61 -18.70
CA GLY A 188 2.49 6.36 -20.13
C GLY A 188 2.90 4.93 -20.48
N ILE A 189 2.15 4.34 -21.39
CA ILE A 189 2.47 3.10 -22.10
C ILE A 189 3.15 3.41 -23.42
N GLU A 190 3.85 2.44 -24.00
CA GLU A 190 4.38 2.59 -25.35
C GLU A 190 3.25 2.63 -26.39
N ASN A 191 3.52 3.21 -27.56
CA ASN A 191 2.50 3.35 -28.61
C ASN A 191 1.96 1.98 -29.05
N GLY A 192 0.64 1.79 -28.94
CA GLY A 192 -0.05 0.59 -29.38
C GLY A 192 -0.32 -0.47 -28.29
N GLU A 193 0.16 -0.24 -27.06
CA GLU A 193 -0.19 -1.11 -25.93
C GLU A 193 -1.62 -0.87 -25.42
N PRO A 194 -2.25 -1.85 -24.76
CA PRO A 194 -3.53 -1.64 -24.08
C PRO A 194 -3.40 -0.62 -22.96
N LEU A 195 -4.37 0.29 -22.82
CA LEU A 195 -4.36 1.31 -21.76
C LEU A 195 -4.22 0.72 -20.35
N MET A 196 -4.81 -0.46 -20.10
CA MET A 196 -4.76 -1.10 -18.79
C MET A 196 -3.37 -1.67 -18.45
N SER A 197 -2.48 -1.78 -19.43
CA SER A 197 -1.06 -2.09 -19.19
C SER A 197 -0.31 -0.92 -18.53
N SER A 198 -0.92 0.26 -18.40
CA SER A 198 -0.32 1.41 -17.72
C SER A 198 0.09 1.10 -16.27
N PRO A 199 1.33 1.47 -15.86
CA PRO A 199 1.72 1.46 -14.47
C PRO A 199 0.77 2.29 -13.61
N LEU A 200 0.36 1.72 -12.48
CA LEU A 200 -0.59 2.31 -11.56
C LEU A 200 0.16 2.90 -10.36
N VAL A 201 0.22 4.22 -10.26
CA VAL A 201 1.10 4.91 -9.30
C VAL A 201 0.31 5.87 -8.43
N LEU A 202 0.41 5.71 -7.10
CA LEU A 202 -0.10 6.71 -6.15
C LEU A 202 0.77 7.97 -6.21
N ASP A 203 0.16 9.14 -6.29
CA ASP A 203 0.91 10.38 -6.25
C ASP A 203 1.63 10.56 -4.90
N LYS A 204 2.85 11.11 -4.96
CA LYS A 204 3.72 11.28 -3.78
C LYS A 204 3.09 12.13 -2.69
N LYS A 205 2.23 13.10 -3.06
CA LYS A 205 1.50 13.94 -2.09
C LYS A 205 0.58 13.10 -1.22
N TYR A 206 -0.12 12.13 -1.83
CA TYR A 206 -0.98 11.21 -1.10
C TYR A 206 -0.19 10.18 -0.30
N ILE A 207 0.93 9.66 -0.81
CA ILE A 207 1.80 8.79 0.00
C ILE A 207 2.22 9.50 1.29
N HIS A 208 2.67 10.74 1.19
CA HIS A 208 3.06 11.52 2.37
C HIS A 208 1.87 11.76 3.30
N TYR A 209 0.78 12.33 2.78
CA TYR A 209 -0.41 12.67 3.56
C TYR A 209 -1.01 11.46 4.28
N LEU A 210 -1.10 10.31 3.62
CA LEU A 210 -1.71 9.12 4.21
C LEU A 210 -0.87 8.54 5.35
N ILE A 211 0.45 8.69 5.30
CA ILE A 211 1.36 8.20 6.33
C ILE A 211 1.44 9.21 7.50
N THR A 212 1.59 10.49 7.22
CA THR A 212 1.88 11.52 8.23
C THR A 212 0.65 12.25 8.73
N GLY A 213 -0.42 12.32 7.94
CA GLY A 213 -1.56 13.20 8.15
C GLY A 213 -1.30 14.66 7.76
N GLU A 214 -0.11 14.99 7.27
CA GLU A 214 0.26 16.35 6.87
C GLU A 214 0.03 16.53 5.37
N GLU A 215 -0.73 17.55 4.99
CA GLU A 215 -0.85 17.95 3.58
C GLU A 215 0.45 18.64 3.16
N VAL A 216 0.98 18.27 1.98
CA VAL A 216 2.12 18.99 1.41
C VAL A 216 1.58 20.16 0.60
N PRO A 217 1.89 21.42 0.97
CA PRO A 217 1.56 22.56 0.14
C PRO A 217 2.47 22.50 -1.10
N PHE A 218 1.87 22.32 -2.27
CA PHE A 218 2.54 22.47 -3.56
C PHE A 218 2.03 23.75 -4.23
#